data_AF-A0A150TDX8-F1
#
_entry.id   AF-A0A150TDX8-F1
#
_cell.length_a   1.000
_cell.length_b   1.000
_cell.length_c   1.000
_cell.angle_alpha   90.00
_cell.angle_beta   90.00
_cell.angle_gamma   90.00
#
_symmetry.space_group_name_H-M   'P 1'
#
loop_
_entity.id
_entity.type
_entity.pdbx_description
1 polymer ?
#
loop_
_entity_poly.entity_id
_entity_poly.type
_entity_poly.pdbx_seq_one_letter_code
_entity_poly.pdbx_strand_id
1 'polypeptide(L)'
;MNPGVWIMGGGGGGGGKGGRGGSGNGDGQGGSANPGGNNPDGGGKGANGCGNGQGAGACPNPVHGGSGGTSAGDPVDVVTGRVFTLPTLDLGLPGPLPLVVQRRYSSSARDRDMGLGFGWNHSLAWEIELSRRAVRITQDDGTVVTAPLLEDGESRPLVGQIVLRRAAWGFALTTEDGLTLLFNERHQLGSRYRLTALLDRNGNCIELGYDVSGLAWIRDYVQRFVRVRRERSGRIAAF
;
A
#
# COMPACT_ATOMS: atom_id res chain seq x y z
N MET A 1 -10.61 2.70 42.54
CA MET A 1 -11.99 2.24 42.84
C MET A 1 -12.80 3.44 43.27
N ASN A 2 -13.93 3.71 42.61
CA ASN A 2 -14.95 4.69 43.02
C ASN A 2 -16.32 4.03 42.70
N PRO A 3 -17.35 4.17 43.55
CA PRO A 3 -18.45 3.22 43.66
C PRO A 3 -19.63 3.55 42.72
N GLY A 4 -20.49 2.55 42.53
CA GLY A 4 -21.63 2.62 41.62
C GLY A 4 -22.84 3.38 42.16
N VAL A 5 -23.77 3.65 41.23
CA VAL A 5 -25.19 3.88 41.50
C VAL A 5 -25.98 3.13 40.43
N TRP A 6 -26.83 2.23 40.90
CA TRP A 6 -27.94 1.63 40.17
C TRP A 6 -29.21 2.43 40.49
N ILE A 7 -30.00 2.78 39.48
CA ILE A 7 -31.45 3.01 39.63
C ILE A 7 -32.17 2.33 38.46
N MET A 8 -33.02 1.37 38.83
CA MET A 8 -34.06 0.71 38.04
C MET A 8 -35.32 1.58 37.97
N GLY A 9 -36.12 1.43 36.91
CA GLY A 9 -37.58 1.59 37.03
C GLY A 9 -38.36 1.98 35.77
N GLY A 10 -39.14 1.02 35.25
CA GLY A 10 -40.42 1.21 34.52
C GLY A 10 -40.31 1.58 33.04
N GLY A 11 -40.96 0.93 32.07
CA GLY A 11 -42.20 0.17 32.08
C GLY A 11 -43.26 0.93 31.27
N GLY A 12 -43.61 0.43 30.08
CA GLY A 12 -44.69 1.00 29.26
C GLY A 12 -44.74 0.42 27.85
N GLY A 13 -45.72 -0.46 27.60
CA GLY A 13 -45.96 -1.08 26.30
C GLY A 13 -46.72 -0.18 25.31
N GLY A 14 -46.59 -0.51 24.03
CA GLY A 14 -47.32 0.11 22.93
C GLY A 14 -46.94 -0.56 21.61
N GLY A 15 -47.92 -1.12 20.90
CA GLY A 15 -47.71 -2.12 19.85
C GLY A 15 -47.37 -1.57 18.46
N GLY A 16 -46.90 -2.48 17.61
CA GLY A 16 -46.70 -2.28 16.18
C GLY A 16 -46.64 -3.64 15.47
N LYS A 17 -47.66 -3.93 14.65
CA LYS A 17 -47.83 -5.17 13.88
C LYS A 17 -46.85 -5.26 12.71
N GLY A 18 -46.44 -6.50 12.39
CA GLY A 18 -46.28 -6.95 11.00
C GLY A 18 -44.85 -7.25 10.55
N GLY A 19 -44.48 -8.53 10.50
CA GLY A 19 -43.28 -9.01 9.80
C GLY A 19 -43.29 -10.53 9.72
N ARG A 20 -43.30 -11.05 8.49
CA ARG A 20 -43.51 -12.46 8.13
C ARG A 20 -42.39 -13.36 8.66
N GLY A 21 -42.77 -14.59 9.03
CA GLY A 21 -41.90 -15.63 9.56
C GLY A 21 -40.71 -15.97 8.67
N GLY A 22 -39.54 -16.11 9.31
CA GLY A 22 -38.38 -16.80 8.75
C GLY A 22 -38.34 -18.22 9.31
N SER A 23 -38.49 -19.20 8.43
CA SER A 23 -38.23 -20.62 8.70
C SER A 23 -36.75 -20.82 9.03
N GLY A 24 -36.46 -21.19 10.28
CA GLY A 24 -35.15 -21.75 10.64
C GLY A 24 -35.07 -23.18 10.10
N ASN A 25 -34.25 -23.41 9.08
CA ASN A 25 -33.85 -24.75 8.71
C ASN A 25 -32.65 -25.15 9.56
N GLY A 26 -32.85 -26.15 10.41
CA GLY A 26 -31.78 -26.78 11.16
C GLY A 26 -30.83 -27.52 10.20
N ASP A 27 -29.54 -27.33 10.42
CA ASP A 27 -28.49 -28.04 9.69
C ASP A 27 -28.47 -29.51 10.14
N GLY A 28 -29.18 -30.35 9.39
CA GLY A 28 -28.99 -31.79 9.42
C GLY A 28 -27.67 -32.15 8.77
N GLN A 29 -26.66 -32.47 9.57
CA GLN A 29 -25.44 -33.10 9.09
C GLN A 29 -25.77 -34.51 8.58
N GLY A 30 -25.87 -34.66 7.26
CA GLY A 30 -26.05 -35.94 6.58
C GLY A 30 -24.83 -36.27 5.74
N GLY A 31 -23.96 -37.12 6.27
CA GLY A 31 -22.87 -37.72 5.51
C GLY A 31 -23.41 -38.79 4.55
N SER A 32 -23.05 -38.68 3.28
CA SER A 32 -22.82 -39.83 2.40
C SER A 32 -22.01 -39.36 1.19
N ALA A 33 -20.77 -39.84 1.11
CA ALA A 33 -19.95 -39.73 -0.09
C ALA A 33 -20.51 -40.68 -1.15
N ASN A 34 -20.67 -40.19 -2.38
CA ASN A 34 -20.82 -41.03 -3.55
C ASN A 34 -19.90 -40.44 -4.65
N PRO A 35 -18.85 -41.17 -5.10
CA PRO A 35 -17.95 -40.67 -6.12
C PRO A 35 -18.48 -41.07 -7.49
N GLY A 36 -18.85 -40.10 -8.33
CA GLY A 36 -19.24 -40.41 -9.71
C GLY A 36 -19.91 -39.24 -10.42
N GLY A 37 -19.11 -38.44 -11.12
CA GLY A 37 -19.60 -37.44 -12.06
C GLY A 37 -18.44 -36.77 -12.81
N ASN A 38 -18.20 -37.18 -14.05
CA ASN A 38 -17.27 -36.51 -14.96
C ASN A 38 -17.96 -35.30 -15.61
N ASN A 39 -18.10 -34.19 -14.87
CA ASN A 39 -18.52 -32.91 -15.45
C ASN A 39 -17.80 -31.76 -14.71
N PRO A 40 -17.17 -30.80 -15.42
CA PRO A 40 -16.37 -29.74 -14.79
C PRO A 40 -17.20 -28.61 -14.14
N ASP A 41 -18.52 -28.63 -14.21
CA ASP A 41 -19.39 -27.58 -13.66
C ASP A 41 -19.88 -27.90 -12.23
N GLY A 42 -18.93 -28.14 -11.32
CA GLY A 42 -19.16 -28.30 -9.88
C GLY A 42 -19.47 -26.97 -9.18
N GLY A 43 -20.42 -26.19 -9.67
CA GLY A 43 -20.91 -25.00 -8.99
C GLY A 43 -21.86 -25.38 -7.85
N GLY A 44 -21.39 -25.31 -6.61
CA GLY A 44 -22.27 -25.43 -5.44
C GLY A 44 -23.40 -24.39 -5.52
N LYS A 45 -24.64 -24.82 -5.20
CA LYS A 45 -25.79 -23.90 -5.10
C LYS A 45 -25.53 -22.87 -3.99
N GLY A 46 -25.04 -21.70 -4.37
CA GLY A 46 -24.75 -20.59 -3.45
C GLY A 46 -23.73 -19.55 -3.96
N ALA A 47 -23.04 -19.81 -5.08
CA ALA A 47 -21.91 -18.95 -5.51
C ALA A 47 -22.28 -17.62 -6.21
N ASN A 48 -23.56 -17.33 -6.49
CA ASN A 48 -23.97 -16.15 -7.28
C ASN A 48 -24.83 -15.16 -6.48
N GLY A 49 -24.39 -14.82 -5.27
CA GLY A 49 -25.19 -14.04 -4.31
C GLY A 49 -24.58 -12.72 -3.86
N CYS A 50 -23.73 -12.05 -4.65
CA CYS A 50 -23.28 -10.69 -4.34
C CYS A 50 -24.24 -9.69 -4.98
N GLY A 51 -25.20 -9.17 -4.21
CA GLY A 51 -26.16 -8.17 -4.70
C GLY A 51 -25.49 -6.85 -5.08
N ASN A 52 -25.94 -6.24 -6.18
CA ASN A 52 -25.58 -4.87 -6.59
C ASN A 52 -26.16 -3.84 -5.58
N GLY A 53 -25.50 -3.67 -4.44
CA GLY A 53 -25.84 -2.64 -3.45
C GLY A 53 -25.00 -1.39 -3.62
N GLN A 54 -25.61 -0.25 -3.93
CA GLN A 54 -24.98 1.07 -3.77
C GLN A 54 -25.11 1.48 -2.29
N GLY A 55 -24.03 1.41 -1.53
CA GLY A 55 -23.99 1.81 -0.12
C GLY A 55 -22.64 1.52 0.54
N ALA A 56 -22.38 2.13 1.71
CA ALA A 56 -21.10 2.15 2.43
C ALA A 56 -20.59 0.79 2.97
N GLY A 57 -21.11 -0.33 2.47
CA GLY A 57 -20.64 -1.69 2.69
C GLY A 57 -20.56 -2.52 1.41
N ALA A 58 -20.53 -1.85 0.24
CA ALA A 58 -20.39 -2.51 -1.04
C ALA A 58 -18.97 -3.08 -1.20
N CYS A 59 -18.87 -4.38 -1.46
CA CYS A 59 -17.64 -4.98 -1.97
C CYS A 59 -17.23 -4.22 -3.24
N PRO A 60 -16.00 -3.70 -3.33
CA PRO A 60 -15.55 -3.07 -4.56
C PRO A 60 -15.65 -4.10 -5.69
N ASN A 61 -16.45 -3.78 -6.70
CA ASN A 61 -16.51 -4.57 -7.92
C ASN A 61 -15.07 -4.70 -8.45
N PRO A 62 -14.59 -5.88 -8.89
CA PRO A 62 -13.22 -6.04 -9.34
C PRO A 62 -12.94 -5.07 -10.49
N VAL A 63 -12.08 -4.08 -10.25
CA VAL A 63 -11.58 -3.24 -11.33
C VAL A 63 -10.51 -4.05 -12.05
N HIS A 64 -10.91 -4.71 -13.14
CA HIS A 64 -9.96 -5.33 -14.06
C HIS A 64 -9.21 -4.21 -14.79
N GLY A 65 -7.96 -3.97 -14.39
CA GLY A 65 -7.04 -3.10 -15.14
C GLY A 65 -6.81 -1.74 -14.50
N GLY A 66 -5.87 -1.70 -13.56
CA GLY A 66 -5.32 -0.46 -13.00
C GLY A 66 -4.11 -0.75 -12.13
N SER A 67 -2.93 -0.74 -12.75
CA SER A 67 -1.58 -0.78 -12.15
C SER A 67 -1.39 -1.64 -10.87
N GLY A 68 -0.91 -2.87 -11.04
CA GLY A 68 -0.03 -3.50 -10.04
C GLY A 68 -0.62 -4.53 -9.08
N GLY A 69 -1.84 -5.03 -9.29
CA GLY A 69 -2.35 -6.17 -8.51
C GLY A 69 -3.62 -6.77 -9.09
N THR A 70 -3.65 -8.09 -9.21
CA THR A 70 -4.88 -8.86 -9.52
C THR A 70 -5.59 -9.16 -8.21
N SER A 71 -6.37 -8.21 -7.69
CA SER A 71 -7.19 -8.43 -6.49
C SER A 71 -8.59 -8.92 -6.87
N ALA A 72 -9.00 -10.05 -6.30
CA ALA A 72 -10.35 -10.60 -6.46
C ALA A 72 -11.27 -10.10 -5.33
N GLY A 73 -11.63 -8.81 -5.35
CA GLY A 73 -12.57 -8.18 -4.39
C GLY A 73 -11.97 -7.81 -3.03
N ASP A 74 -11.04 -8.61 -2.51
CA ASP A 74 -10.26 -8.31 -1.30
C ASP A 74 -8.87 -7.75 -1.69
N PRO A 75 -8.26 -6.85 -0.90
CA PRO A 75 -6.99 -6.21 -1.24
C PRO A 75 -5.81 -7.17 -0.97
N VAL A 76 -5.81 -8.28 -1.70
CA VAL A 76 -4.83 -9.34 -1.69
C VAL A 76 -4.34 -9.54 -3.11
N ASP A 77 -3.03 -9.55 -3.27
CA ASP A 77 -2.39 -9.99 -4.51
C ASP A 77 -2.46 -11.51 -4.56
N VAL A 78 -3.28 -12.06 -5.47
CA VAL A 78 -3.50 -13.50 -5.55
C VAL A 78 -2.28 -14.29 -6.01
N VAL A 79 -1.28 -13.65 -6.61
CA VAL A 79 -0.04 -14.31 -7.05
C VAL A 79 0.93 -14.43 -5.89
N THR A 80 1.08 -13.36 -5.11
CA THR A 80 2.09 -13.28 -4.05
C THR A 80 1.54 -13.54 -2.64
N GLY A 81 0.22 -13.56 -2.46
CA GLY A 81 -0.44 -13.61 -1.15
C GLY A 81 -0.30 -12.34 -0.33
N ARG A 82 0.22 -11.26 -0.93
CA ARG A 82 0.45 -9.98 -0.26
C ARG A 82 -0.86 -9.29 0.05
N VAL A 83 -1.08 -8.98 1.32
CA VAL A 83 -2.21 -8.16 1.80
C VAL A 83 -1.81 -6.70 1.73
N PHE A 84 -2.68 -5.83 1.22
CA PHE A 84 -2.42 -4.41 1.11
C PHE A 84 -3.67 -3.58 1.39
N THR A 85 -3.54 -2.26 1.42
CA THR A 85 -4.69 -1.34 1.37
C THR A 85 -4.60 -0.49 0.12
N LEU A 86 -5.76 0.01 -0.33
CA LEU A 86 -5.75 1.10 -1.30
C LEU A 86 -5.01 2.32 -0.70
N PRO A 87 -4.26 3.07 -1.52
CA PRO A 87 -3.54 4.23 -1.05
C PRO A 87 -4.50 5.36 -0.66
N THR A 88 -4.24 5.96 0.50
CA THR A 88 -4.99 7.12 1.02
C THR A 88 -4.13 8.36 0.85
N LEU A 89 -4.70 9.43 0.28
CA LEU A 89 -4.01 10.70 0.07
C LEU A 89 -3.79 11.43 1.40
N ASP A 90 -2.53 11.79 1.66
CA ASP A 90 -2.13 12.62 2.81
C ASP A 90 -1.86 14.06 2.44
N LEU A 91 -1.24 14.26 1.28
CA LEU A 91 -0.91 15.58 0.77
C LEU A 91 -0.95 15.56 -0.76
N GLY A 92 -1.66 16.51 -1.34
CA GLY A 92 -1.67 16.76 -2.78
C GLY A 92 -1.41 18.23 -3.04
N LEU A 93 -0.27 18.56 -3.67
CA LEU A 93 0.05 19.92 -4.08
C LEU A 93 0.16 19.99 -5.61
N PRO A 94 -0.62 20.86 -6.28
CA PRO A 94 -0.64 20.94 -7.73
C PRO A 94 0.63 21.63 -8.25
N GLY A 95 1.13 21.21 -9.42
CA GLY A 95 2.27 21.83 -10.07
C GLY A 95 2.63 21.09 -11.36
N PRO A 96 3.62 21.55 -12.13
CA PRO A 96 4.11 20.86 -13.32
C PRO A 96 4.52 19.40 -13.04
N LEU A 97 5.16 19.19 -11.88
CA LEU A 97 5.29 17.89 -11.24
C LEU A 97 4.50 17.94 -9.92
N PRO A 98 3.28 17.39 -9.86
CA PRO A 98 2.46 17.40 -8.66
C PRO A 98 3.13 16.61 -7.53
N LEU A 99 3.19 17.19 -6.33
CA LEU A 99 3.61 16.46 -5.14
C LEU A 99 2.40 15.71 -4.58
N VAL A 100 2.45 14.38 -4.65
CA VAL A 100 1.40 13.49 -4.14
C VAL A 100 2.01 12.54 -3.12
N VAL A 101 1.66 12.72 -1.85
CA VAL A 101 2.01 11.82 -0.76
C VAL A 101 0.79 10.99 -0.40
N GLN A 102 0.91 9.67 -0.57
CA GLN A 102 -0.12 8.72 -0.21
C GLN A 102 0.42 7.73 0.81
N ARG A 103 -0.39 7.35 1.80
CA ARG A 103 -0.09 6.26 2.72
C ARG A 103 -0.78 4.97 2.30
N ARG A 104 -0.16 3.82 2.57
CA ARG A 104 -0.76 2.49 2.41
C ARG A 104 -0.14 1.48 3.36
N TYR A 105 -0.90 0.46 3.69
CA TYR A 105 -0.37 -0.74 4.31
C TYR A 105 0.00 -1.77 3.23
N SER A 106 1.09 -2.50 3.46
CA SER A 106 1.39 -3.73 2.75
C SER A 106 2.12 -4.73 3.63
N SER A 107 1.69 -5.98 3.59
CA SER A 107 2.35 -7.08 4.30
C SER A 107 3.78 -7.34 3.80
N SER A 108 4.12 -6.92 2.58
CA SER A 108 5.51 -6.97 2.08
C SER A 108 6.45 -6.02 2.83
N ALA A 109 5.91 -4.99 3.48
CA ALA A 109 6.65 -4.07 4.33
C ALA A 109 6.49 -4.34 5.83
N ARG A 110 5.94 -5.50 6.24
CA ARG A 110 5.63 -5.77 7.65
C ARG A 110 6.82 -5.63 8.61
N ASP A 111 8.04 -5.83 8.11
CA ASP A 111 9.29 -5.76 8.88
C ASP A 111 9.98 -4.37 8.75
N ARG A 112 9.33 -3.41 8.09
CA ARG A 112 9.83 -2.05 7.83
C ARG A 112 8.94 -1.02 8.51
N ASP A 113 9.57 -0.05 9.18
CA ASP A 113 8.90 1.15 9.70
C ASP A 113 9.45 2.39 8.98
N MET A 114 8.61 3.01 8.17
CA MET A 114 8.94 4.23 7.41
C MET A 114 8.44 5.51 8.13
N GLY A 115 8.24 5.42 9.45
CA GLY A 115 7.73 6.48 10.29
C GLY A 115 6.22 6.46 10.47
N LEU A 116 5.48 5.62 9.74
CA LEU A 116 4.04 5.43 9.92
C LEU A 116 3.70 4.20 10.78
N GLY A 117 4.71 3.38 11.12
CA GLY A 117 4.56 2.09 11.76
C GLY A 117 4.88 0.92 10.83
N PHE A 118 5.12 -0.23 11.44
CA PHE A 118 5.40 -1.48 10.72
C PHE A 118 4.32 -1.83 9.69
N GLY A 119 4.74 -2.09 8.45
CA GLY A 119 3.85 -2.40 7.33
C GLY A 119 3.18 -1.18 6.68
N TRP A 120 3.23 -0.01 7.31
CA TRP A 120 2.71 1.24 6.74
C TRP A 120 3.82 2.03 6.05
N ASN A 121 3.60 2.33 4.78
CA ASN A 121 4.52 3.12 3.94
C ASN A 121 3.82 4.35 3.36
N HIS A 122 4.64 5.23 2.79
CA HIS A 122 4.17 6.34 1.96
C HIS A 122 4.77 6.27 0.55
N SER A 123 4.16 6.93 -0.44
CA SER A 123 4.59 6.93 -1.86
C SER A 123 6.07 7.33 -2.08
N LEU A 124 6.65 8.07 -1.14
CA LEU A 124 8.06 8.48 -1.16
C LEU A 124 9.04 7.48 -0.49
N ALA A 125 8.57 6.31 -0.01
CA ALA A 125 9.33 5.37 0.83
C ALA A 125 10.19 4.37 0.02
N TRP A 126 10.76 4.82 -1.09
CA TRP A 126 11.66 4.02 -1.92
C TRP A 126 13.04 3.93 -1.30
N GLU A 127 13.64 2.74 -1.37
CA GLU A 127 15.00 2.48 -0.88
C GLU A 127 15.77 1.55 -1.81
N ILE A 128 17.08 1.77 -1.90
CA ILE A 128 18.03 0.85 -2.53
C ILE A 128 18.97 0.32 -1.46
N GLU A 129 19.15 -1.00 -1.38
CA GLU A 129 20.10 -1.64 -0.47
C GLU A 129 21.13 -2.45 -1.25
N LEU A 130 22.40 -2.18 -1.00
CA LEU A 130 23.50 -2.89 -1.63
C LEU A 130 23.90 -4.12 -0.82
N SER A 131 24.19 -5.19 -1.54
CA SER A 131 24.87 -6.37 -1.02
C SER A 131 26.12 -6.65 -1.86
N ARG A 132 26.91 -7.66 -1.49
CA ARG A 132 28.17 -7.99 -2.18
C ARG A 132 28.04 -8.21 -3.69
N ARG A 133 26.88 -8.63 -4.19
CA ARG A 133 26.67 -9.01 -5.60
C ARG A 133 25.34 -8.55 -6.19
N ALA A 134 24.53 -7.83 -5.42
CA ALA A 134 23.18 -7.48 -5.84
C ALA A 134 22.74 -6.12 -5.28
N VAL A 135 21.88 -5.46 -6.05
CA VAL A 135 21.11 -4.29 -5.67
C VAL A 135 19.68 -4.72 -5.39
N ARG A 136 19.19 -4.45 -4.17
CA ARG A 136 17.79 -4.66 -3.79
C ARG A 136 17.07 -3.32 -3.82
N ILE A 137 16.00 -3.23 -4.59
CA ILE A 137 15.19 -2.02 -4.74
C ILE A 137 13.87 -2.29 -4.06
N THR A 138 13.58 -1.57 -3.00
CA THR A 138 12.30 -1.66 -2.31
C THR A 138 11.40 -0.53 -2.80
N GLN A 139 10.26 -0.91 -3.37
CA GLN A 139 9.26 0.02 -3.89
C GLN A 139 8.48 0.66 -2.73
N ASP A 140 7.69 1.70 -3.03
CA ASP A 140 6.85 2.40 -2.05
C ASP A 140 5.81 1.49 -1.39
N ASP A 141 5.33 0.48 -2.10
CA ASP A 141 4.42 -0.54 -1.57
C ASP A 141 5.12 -1.66 -0.78
N GLY A 142 6.45 -1.60 -0.64
CA GLY A 142 7.25 -2.57 0.10
C GLY A 142 7.65 -3.82 -0.67
N THR A 143 7.20 -3.99 -1.91
CA THR A 143 7.70 -5.07 -2.77
C THR A 143 9.18 -4.84 -3.13
N VAL A 144 9.90 -5.92 -3.44
CA VAL A 144 11.35 -5.86 -3.68
C VAL A 144 11.68 -6.43 -5.06
N VAL A 145 12.39 -5.64 -5.85
CA VAL A 145 13.02 -6.07 -7.11
C VAL A 145 14.52 -6.18 -6.87
N THR A 146 15.15 -7.24 -7.35
CA THR A 146 16.60 -7.46 -7.21
C THR A 146 17.27 -7.43 -8.57
N ALA A 147 18.42 -6.76 -8.64
CA ALA A 147 19.28 -6.71 -9.81
C ALA A 147 20.72 -7.12 -9.43
N PRO A 148 21.55 -7.55 -10.39
CA PRO A 148 22.99 -7.66 -10.17
C PRO A 148 23.59 -6.31 -9.73
N LEU A 149 24.73 -6.36 -9.04
CA LEU A 149 25.51 -5.15 -8.76
C LEU A 149 25.97 -4.53 -10.08
N LEU A 150 25.75 -3.22 -10.23
CA LEU A 150 26.07 -2.43 -11.41
C LEU A 150 27.42 -1.72 -11.25
N GLU A 151 28.20 -1.66 -12.32
CA GLU A 151 29.38 -0.79 -12.40
C GLU A 151 28.97 0.66 -12.65
N ASP A 152 29.88 1.62 -12.41
CA ASP A 152 29.59 3.03 -12.67
C ASP A 152 29.29 3.28 -14.15
N GLY A 153 28.19 4.01 -14.42
CA GLY A 153 27.66 4.25 -15.76
C GLY A 153 26.80 3.12 -16.33
N GLU A 154 26.77 1.94 -15.72
CA GLU A 154 25.95 0.82 -16.20
C GLU A 154 24.45 1.08 -15.97
N SER A 155 23.62 0.62 -16.90
CA SER A 155 22.16 0.60 -16.78
C SER A 155 21.62 -0.79 -17.05
N ARG A 156 20.57 -1.17 -16.32
CA ARG A 156 19.94 -2.48 -16.41
C ARG A 156 18.41 -2.35 -16.43
N PRO A 157 17.72 -2.89 -17.45
CA PRO A 157 16.27 -3.03 -17.40
C PRO A 157 15.87 -4.04 -16.32
N LEU A 158 14.80 -3.74 -15.61
CA LEU A 158 14.18 -4.60 -14.60
C LEU A 158 12.85 -5.15 -15.13
N VAL A 159 12.05 -5.73 -14.25
CA VAL A 159 10.68 -6.14 -14.60
C VAL A 159 9.89 -4.93 -15.06
N GLY A 160 9.17 -5.07 -16.17
CA GLY A 160 8.38 -3.99 -16.76
C GLY A 160 9.21 -3.04 -17.63
N GLN A 161 8.86 -1.75 -17.62
CA GLN A 161 9.61 -0.66 -18.27
C GLN A 161 10.49 0.12 -17.28
N ILE A 162 10.86 -0.50 -16.16
CA ILE A 162 11.72 0.11 -15.14
C ILE A 162 13.19 -0.08 -15.53
N VAL A 163 13.99 0.98 -15.41
CA VAL A 163 15.44 0.94 -15.67
C VAL A 163 16.20 1.44 -14.44
N LEU A 164 17.11 0.61 -13.92
CA LEU A 164 18.07 1.02 -12.88
C LEU A 164 19.38 1.43 -13.55
N ARG A 165 19.91 2.58 -13.16
CA ARG A 165 21.22 3.08 -13.58
C ARG A 165 22.09 3.38 -12.37
N ARG A 166 23.34 2.96 -12.43
CA ARG A 166 24.40 3.39 -11.50
C ARG A 166 25.09 4.63 -12.05
N ALA A 167 25.39 5.56 -11.17
CA ALA A 167 26.20 6.74 -11.45
C ALA A 167 27.19 6.99 -10.31
N ALA A 168 28.19 7.82 -10.57
CA ALA A 168 29.21 8.20 -9.58
C ALA A 168 28.58 8.79 -8.32
N TRP A 169 27.47 9.51 -8.43
CA TRP A 169 26.77 10.15 -7.32
C TRP A 169 25.74 9.25 -6.60
N GLY A 170 25.50 8.01 -7.09
CA GLY A 170 24.49 7.10 -6.54
C GLY A 170 23.72 6.31 -7.60
N PHE A 171 22.39 6.28 -7.50
CA PHE A 171 21.53 5.54 -8.44
C PHE A 171 20.37 6.39 -8.97
N ALA A 172 19.99 6.11 -10.21
CA ALA A 172 18.75 6.59 -10.81
C ALA A 172 17.85 5.38 -11.15
N LEU A 173 16.59 5.43 -10.75
CA LEU A 173 15.57 4.45 -11.15
C LEU A 173 14.50 5.16 -11.96
N THR A 174 14.41 4.84 -13.25
CA THR A 174 13.34 5.36 -14.11
C THR A 174 12.17 4.39 -14.06
N THR A 175 11.01 4.88 -13.61
CA THR A 175 9.75 4.13 -13.52
C THR A 175 8.98 4.17 -14.84
N GLU A 176 7.97 3.31 -14.99
CA GLU A 176 7.23 3.14 -16.25
C GLU A 176 6.47 4.40 -16.68
N ASP A 177 6.01 5.19 -15.72
CA ASP A 177 5.34 6.49 -15.93
C ASP A 177 6.31 7.61 -16.34
N GLY A 178 7.62 7.33 -16.40
CA GLY A 178 8.64 8.27 -16.83
C GLY A 178 9.16 9.19 -15.73
N LEU A 179 8.84 8.92 -14.46
CA LEU A 179 9.55 9.54 -13.34
C LEU A 179 10.93 8.90 -13.15
N THR A 180 11.92 9.70 -12.78
CA THR A 180 13.24 9.24 -12.39
C THR A 180 13.44 9.52 -10.91
N LEU A 181 13.61 8.46 -10.14
CA LEU A 181 13.90 8.48 -8.71
C LEU A 181 15.42 8.52 -8.51
N LEU A 182 15.93 9.50 -7.77
CA LEU A 182 17.35 9.64 -7.48
C LEU A 182 17.68 9.23 -6.05
N PHE A 183 18.73 8.42 -5.91
CA PHE A 183 19.23 7.90 -4.65
C PHE A 183 20.69 8.33 -4.50
N ASN A 184 20.92 9.48 -3.86
CA ASN A 184 22.27 10.03 -3.76
C ASN A 184 23.08 9.40 -2.62
N GLU A 185 24.34 9.07 -2.89
CA GLU A 185 25.24 8.46 -1.91
C GLU A 185 25.54 9.34 -0.68
N ARG A 186 25.41 10.66 -0.80
CA ARG A 186 25.56 11.59 0.33
C ARG A 186 24.53 11.36 1.44
N HIS A 187 23.42 10.70 1.11
CA HIS A 187 22.32 10.36 2.01
C HIS A 187 22.27 8.85 2.30
N GLN A 188 23.37 8.13 2.04
CA GLN A 188 23.50 6.71 2.31
C GLN A 188 23.63 6.45 3.81
N LEU A 189 22.90 5.45 4.30
CA LEU A 189 23.00 4.93 5.67
C LEU A 189 23.47 3.48 5.61
N GLY A 190 24.77 3.25 5.87
CA GLY A 190 25.36 1.93 5.73
C GLY A 190 25.34 1.48 4.27
N SER A 191 24.63 0.40 3.94
CA SER A 191 24.44 -0.07 2.56
C SER A 191 23.16 0.45 1.89
N ARG A 192 22.37 1.27 2.60
CA ARG A 192 21.05 1.72 2.15
C ARG A 192 21.09 3.15 1.61
N TYR A 193 20.45 3.35 0.48
CA TYR A 193 20.21 4.65 -0.14
C TYR A 193 18.73 4.96 -0.07
N ARG A 194 18.41 6.18 0.36
CA ARG A 194 17.03 6.67 0.41
C ARG A 194 16.73 7.55 -0.80
N LEU A 195 15.45 7.68 -1.12
CA LEU A 195 14.99 8.57 -2.19
C LEU A 195 15.30 10.03 -1.87
N THR A 196 16.10 10.67 -2.71
CA THR A 196 16.54 12.07 -2.49
C THR A 196 15.85 13.06 -3.42
N ALA A 197 15.40 12.59 -4.59
CA ALA A 197 14.62 13.41 -5.51
C ALA A 197 13.78 12.57 -6.47
N LEU A 198 12.73 13.19 -7.02
CA LEU A 198 11.95 12.70 -8.14
C LEU A 198 12.08 13.73 -9.27
N LEU A 199 12.32 13.27 -10.48
CA LEU A 199 12.35 14.11 -11.67
C LEU A 199 11.37 13.58 -12.71
N ASP A 200 10.72 14.49 -13.44
CA ASP A 200 10.02 14.12 -14.66
C ASP A 200 10.91 14.32 -15.90
N ARG A 201 10.38 13.97 -17.07
CA ARG A 201 11.06 14.12 -18.36
C ARG A 201 11.34 15.57 -18.75
N ASN A 202 10.65 16.54 -18.15
CA ASN A 202 10.82 17.95 -18.40
C ASN A 202 11.86 18.59 -17.45
N GLY A 203 12.44 17.81 -16.53
CA GLY A 203 13.38 18.29 -15.53
C GLY A 203 12.73 18.96 -14.33
N ASN A 204 11.39 18.88 -14.17
CA ASN A 204 10.73 19.30 -12.95
C ASN A 204 11.17 18.36 -11.81
N CYS A 205 11.48 18.91 -10.65
CA CYS A 205 12.12 18.17 -9.56
C CYS A 205 11.37 18.35 -8.24
N ILE A 206 11.17 17.25 -7.51
CA ILE A 206 10.79 17.24 -6.09
C ILE A 206 11.99 16.70 -5.31
N GLU A 207 12.42 17.39 -4.26
CA GLU A 207 13.55 17.00 -3.42
C GLU A 207 13.12 16.61 -2.02
N LEU A 208 13.86 15.68 -1.42
CA LEU A 208 13.58 15.12 -0.11
C LEU A 208 14.81 15.30 0.79
N GLY A 209 14.55 15.61 2.06
CA GLY A 209 15.59 15.68 3.08
C GLY A 209 15.27 14.86 4.30
N TYR A 210 16.33 14.34 4.90
CA TYR A 210 16.27 13.42 6.01
C TYR A 210 17.00 13.99 7.22
N ASP A 211 16.53 13.61 8.41
CA ASP A 211 17.24 13.76 9.68
C ASP A 211 17.39 12.40 10.36
N VAL A 212 17.81 12.41 11.62
CA VAL A 212 18.00 11.19 12.45
C VAL A 212 16.72 10.38 12.63
N SER A 213 15.54 11.00 12.49
CA SER A 213 14.22 10.38 12.63
C SER A 213 13.62 9.86 11.32
N GLY A 214 14.28 10.11 10.18
CA GLY A 214 13.82 9.71 8.86
C GLY A 214 13.51 10.92 7.98
N LEU A 215 12.50 10.82 7.11
CA LEU A 215 12.09 11.92 6.24
C LEU A 215 11.67 13.12 7.09
N ALA A 216 12.23 14.29 6.80
CA ALA A 216 12.08 15.51 7.59
C ALA A 216 11.38 16.63 6.80
N TRP A 217 11.65 16.72 5.49
CA TRP A 217 11.03 17.72 4.63
C TRP A 217 11.00 17.28 3.17
N ILE A 218 10.12 17.91 2.40
CA ILE A 218 9.96 17.78 0.97
C ILE A 218 9.92 19.18 0.36
N ARG A 219 10.64 19.40 -0.73
CA ARG A 219 10.58 20.63 -1.52
C ARG A 219 10.06 20.29 -2.90
N ASP A 220 8.95 20.89 -3.30
CA ASP A 220 8.39 20.65 -4.62
C ASP A 220 9.04 21.52 -5.70
N TYR A 221 8.61 21.32 -6.95
CA TYR A 221 9.14 22.06 -8.10
C TYR A 221 8.98 23.58 -7.96
N VAL A 222 7.82 24.04 -7.48
CA VAL A 222 7.53 25.47 -7.29
C VAL A 222 8.12 26.02 -5.98
N GLN A 223 9.06 25.29 -5.37
CA GLN A 223 9.82 25.67 -4.17
C GLN A 223 8.97 25.83 -2.91
N ARG A 224 7.78 25.20 -2.85
CA ARG A 224 7.04 25.06 -1.59
C ARG A 224 7.75 24.05 -0.71
N PHE A 225 7.91 24.42 0.56
CA PHE A 225 8.57 23.59 1.55
C PHE A 225 7.53 22.94 2.46
N VAL A 226 7.50 21.61 2.44
CA VAL A 226 6.60 20.76 3.19
C VAL A 226 7.40 20.11 4.31
N ARG A 227 6.99 20.29 5.56
CA ARG A 227 7.72 19.81 6.72
C ARG A 227 6.99 18.62 7.34
N VAL A 228 7.67 17.49 7.39
CA VAL A 228 7.15 16.29 8.05
C VAL A 228 7.03 16.56 9.54
N ARG A 229 5.79 16.55 10.05
CA ARG A 229 5.50 16.72 11.47
C ARG A 229 5.41 15.34 12.11
N ARG A 230 6.07 15.20 13.26
CA ARG A 230 6.06 13.96 14.04
C ARG A 230 5.35 14.12 15.38
N GLU A 231 4.77 13.03 15.85
CA GLU A 231 4.26 12.90 17.21
C GLU A 231 5.42 12.69 18.20
N ARG A 232 5.10 12.73 19.51
CA ARG A 232 6.07 12.38 20.56
C ARG A 232 6.62 10.96 20.43
N SER A 233 5.83 10.05 19.84
CA SER A 233 6.22 8.67 19.55
C SER A 233 7.30 8.56 18.47
N GLY A 234 7.63 9.65 17.77
CA GLY A 234 8.51 9.67 16.61
C GLY A 234 7.81 9.34 15.29
N ARG A 235 6.52 8.95 15.31
CA ARG A 235 5.75 8.66 14.10
C ARG A 235 5.38 9.92 13.34
N ILE A 236 5.28 9.82 12.02
CA ILE A 236 4.78 10.88 11.13
C ILE A 236 3.30 11.10 11.44
N ALA A 237 2.97 12.31 11.83
CA ALA A 237 1.61 12.76 12.09
C ALA A 237 0.98 13.41 10.84
N ALA A 238 1.79 14.14 10.07
CA ALA A 238 1.38 14.84 8.85
C ALA A 238 2.62 15.19 7.99
N PHE A 239 2.37 15.43 6.71
CA PHE A 239 3.31 16.00 5.76
C PHE A 239 3.05 17.50 5.62
#